data_AF-A0A2G9TE18-F1
#
_entry.id   AF-A0A2G9TE18-F1
#
_cell.length_a   1.000
_cell.length_b   1.000
_cell.length_c   1.000
_cell.angle_alpha   90.00
_cell.angle_beta   90.00
_cell.angle_gamma   90.00
#
_symmetry.space_group_name_H-M   'P 1'
#
loop_
_entity.id
_entity.type
_entity.pdbx_description
1 polymer ?
#
loop_
_entity_poly.entity_id
_entity_poly.type
_entity_poly.pdbx_seq_one_letter_code
_entity_poly.pdbx_strand_id
1 'polypeptide(L)'
;MLWFFQLVNGHLVSEKTLALLDKPVLNNTDYILNLNTVKGHGFFYAPLERSDKELMIGHSGHGCQQVIFDRKNKVAFAYVTNGLKAGVFDNCRNYMRMQRAVYDALGLQSVEGLPGGESSSNPSQMPQ
;
A
#
# COMPACT_ATOMS: atom_id res chain seq x y z
N MET A 1 7.42 6.85 -11.82
CA MET A 1 6.43 5.80 -12.13
C MET A 1 7.01 4.69 -13.00
N LEU A 2 7.72 5.01 -14.09
CA LEU A 2 8.30 4.01 -15.03
C LEU A 2 9.17 2.93 -14.34
N TRP A 3 9.98 3.30 -13.34
CA TRP A 3 10.84 2.37 -12.60
C TRP A 3 10.07 1.23 -11.92
N PHE A 4 8.94 1.52 -11.26
CA PHE A 4 8.12 0.49 -10.60
C PHE A 4 7.43 -0.41 -11.62
N PHE A 5 7.05 0.13 -12.78
CA PHE A 5 6.54 -0.69 -13.88
C PHE A 5 7.62 -1.64 -14.43
N GLN A 6 8.86 -1.18 -14.60
CA GLN A 6 9.96 -2.06 -15.00
C GLN A 6 10.32 -3.09 -13.92
N LEU A 7 10.17 -2.72 -12.64
CA LEU A 7 10.35 -3.63 -11.51
C LEU A 7 9.33 -4.78 -11.54
N VAL A 8 8.03 -4.49 -11.65
CA VAL A 8 6.99 -5.55 -11.68
C VAL A 8 7.05 -6.45 -12.90
N ASN A 9 7.63 -5.96 -14.00
CA ASN A 9 7.82 -6.74 -15.23
C ASN A 9 9.12 -7.54 -15.29
N GLY A 10 9.97 -7.50 -14.26
CA GLY A 10 11.22 -8.29 -14.28
C GLY A 10 12.38 -7.65 -15.02
N HIS A 11 12.28 -6.37 -15.41
CA HIS A 11 13.27 -5.71 -16.25
C HIS A 11 14.30 -4.88 -15.47
N LEU A 12 14.06 -4.62 -14.18
CA LEU A 12 14.93 -3.77 -13.36
C LEU A 12 15.93 -4.56 -12.51
N VAL A 13 15.52 -5.71 -11.98
CA VAL A 13 16.34 -6.56 -11.10
C VAL A 13 16.08 -8.03 -11.41
N SER A 14 16.96 -8.92 -10.92
CA SER A 14 16.85 -10.36 -11.19
C SER A 14 15.58 -10.98 -10.59
N GLU A 15 15.10 -12.08 -11.18
CA GLU A 15 14.00 -12.89 -10.63
C GLU A 15 14.27 -13.37 -9.20
N LYS A 16 15.53 -13.67 -8.88
CA LYS A 16 15.93 -14.02 -7.50
C LYS A 16 15.69 -12.86 -6.53
N THR A 17 16.05 -11.64 -6.93
CA THR A 17 15.83 -10.43 -6.12
C THR A 17 14.35 -10.13 -5.98
N LEU A 18 13.58 -10.31 -7.05
CA LEU A 18 12.14 -10.17 -7.04
C LEU A 18 11.47 -11.17 -6.08
N ALA A 19 11.85 -12.45 -6.12
CA ALA A 19 11.34 -13.47 -5.21
C ALA A 19 11.65 -13.20 -3.73
N LEU A 20 12.68 -12.38 -3.43
CA LEU A 20 12.93 -11.88 -2.08
C LEU A 20 11.92 -10.79 -1.72
N LEU A 21 11.62 -9.86 -2.63
CA LEU A 21 10.63 -8.80 -2.42
C LEU A 21 9.23 -9.34 -2.08
N ASP A 22 8.85 -10.54 -2.56
CA ASP A 22 7.56 -11.15 -2.21
C ASP A 22 7.46 -11.64 -0.76
N LYS A 23 8.58 -11.66 -0.02
CA LYS A 23 8.65 -12.21 1.33
C LYS A 23 8.87 -11.08 2.34
N PRO A 24 7.85 -10.72 3.14
CA PRO A 24 8.05 -9.84 4.27
C PRO A 24 9.13 -10.35 5.22
N VAL A 25 9.83 -9.42 5.87
CA VAL A 25 10.86 -9.73 6.87
C VAL A 25 10.29 -9.64 8.29
N LEU A 26 9.37 -8.69 8.51
CA LEU A 26 8.79 -8.40 9.81
C LEU A 26 7.27 -8.33 9.69
N ASN A 27 6.58 -8.86 10.70
CA ASN A 27 5.15 -8.71 10.92
C ASN A 27 4.93 -8.52 12.42
N ASN A 28 5.05 -7.28 12.87
CA ASN A 28 4.96 -6.92 14.27
C ASN A 28 4.52 -5.46 14.44
N THR A 29 4.20 -5.12 15.69
CA THR A 29 3.96 -3.74 16.08
C THR A 29 5.19 -2.90 15.83
N ASP A 30 5.03 -1.86 15.01
CA ASP A 30 6.00 -0.81 14.90
C ASP A 30 5.79 0.19 16.04
N TYR A 31 6.81 0.38 16.88
CA TYR A 31 6.71 1.24 18.06
C TYR A 31 6.63 2.74 17.73
N ILE A 32 7.10 3.16 16.56
CA ILE A 32 7.08 4.57 16.16
C ILE A 32 5.72 4.92 15.56
N LEU A 33 5.16 4.03 14.74
CA LEU A 33 3.83 4.18 14.15
C LEU A 33 2.72 3.77 15.12
N ASN A 34 3.05 3.00 16.17
CA ASN A 34 2.12 2.38 17.10
C ASN A 34 1.03 1.55 16.39
N LEU A 35 1.41 0.84 15.32
CA LEU A 35 0.52 0.05 14.47
C LEU A 35 1.19 -1.29 14.15
N ASN A 36 0.39 -2.35 14.01
CA ASN A 36 0.90 -3.60 13.46
C ASN A 36 1.19 -3.42 11.97
N THR A 37 2.42 -3.67 11.55
CA THR A 37 2.83 -3.45 10.17
C THR A 37 3.62 -4.63 9.64
N VAL A 38 3.40 -4.94 8.37
CA VAL A 38 4.16 -5.95 7.64
C VAL A 38 5.19 -5.22 6.78
N LYS A 39 6.48 -5.53 6.99
CA LYS A 39 7.60 -4.77 6.43
C LYS A 39 8.70 -5.68 5.90
N GLY A 40 9.44 -5.18 4.91
CA GLY A 40 10.55 -5.91 4.32
C GLY A 40 11.20 -5.12 3.19
N HIS A 41 12.52 -5.19 3.10
CA HIS A 41 13.30 -4.73 1.94
C HIS A 41 13.02 -3.28 1.50
N GLY A 42 12.65 -2.40 2.42
CA GLY A 42 12.33 -1.00 2.16
C GLY A 42 10.85 -0.70 1.88
N PHE A 43 9.95 -1.69 2.00
CA PHE A 43 8.53 -1.58 1.70
C PHE A 43 7.63 -2.03 2.86
N PHE A 44 6.39 -1.55 2.79
CA PHE A 44 5.24 -2.07 3.52
C PHE A 44 4.47 -3.05 2.64
N TYR A 45 3.79 -3.98 3.29
CA TYR A 45 2.99 -5.02 2.65
C TYR A 45 1.56 -4.95 3.16
N ALA A 46 0.60 -5.01 2.24
CA ALA A 46 -0.82 -5.03 2.55
C ALA A 46 -1.51 -6.14 1.75
N PRO A 47 -2.48 -6.86 2.33
CA PRO A 47 -3.21 -7.90 1.61
C PRO A 47 -4.07 -7.30 0.48
N LEU A 48 -4.18 -8.02 -0.64
CA LEU A 48 -5.27 -7.80 -1.58
C LEU A 48 -6.59 -8.22 -0.92
N GLU A 49 -7.66 -7.49 -1.22
CA GLU A 49 -9.02 -7.83 -0.77
C GLU A 49 -9.35 -9.28 -1.15
N ARG A 50 -9.78 -10.08 -0.15
CA ARG A 50 -10.13 -11.52 -0.27
C ARG A 50 -8.99 -12.47 -0.66
N SER A 51 -7.72 -12.09 -0.46
CA SER A 51 -6.58 -13.02 -0.62
C SER A 51 -5.56 -12.86 0.50
N ASP A 52 -5.47 -13.87 1.37
CA ASP A 52 -4.46 -13.93 2.45
C ASP A 52 -3.03 -14.19 1.92
N LYS A 53 -2.90 -14.53 0.64
CA LYS A 53 -1.63 -14.92 0.02
C LYS A 53 -1.02 -13.85 -0.87
N GLU A 54 -1.83 -12.90 -1.32
CA GLU A 54 -1.40 -11.88 -2.29
C GLU A 54 -1.17 -10.56 -1.59
N LEU A 55 0.06 -10.07 -1.71
CA LEU A 55 0.50 -8.84 -1.07
C LEU A 55 0.74 -7.76 -2.12
N MET A 56 0.13 -6.60 -1.90
CA MET A 56 0.61 -5.35 -2.48
C MET A 56 1.83 -4.87 -1.72
N ILE A 57 2.81 -4.39 -2.47
CA ILE A 57 4.09 -3.92 -1.95
C ILE A 57 4.20 -2.44 -2.27
N GLY A 58 4.59 -1.63 -1.29
CA GLY A 58 4.67 -0.20 -1.54
C GLY A 58 5.26 0.60 -0.40
N HIS A 59 5.21 1.91 -0.56
CA HIS A 59 5.62 2.84 0.48
C HIS A 59 4.72 4.07 0.48
N SER A 60 4.34 4.46 1.69
CA SER A 60 3.58 5.66 1.94
C SER A 60 4.47 6.84 2.25
N GLY A 61 4.19 8.00 1.67
CA GLY A 61 4.75 9.27 2.09
C GLY A 61 3.75 10.08 2.91
N HIS A 62 4.27 10.97 3.75
CA HIS A 62 3.45 11.96 4.45
C HIS A 62 2.67 12.82 3.44
N GLY A 63 1.45 13.21 3.81
CA GLY A 63 0.58 13.95 2.91
C GLY A 63 -0.24 13.10 1.96
N CYS A 64 -0.42 11.82 2.26
CA CYS A 64 -1.16 10.85 1.44
C CYS A 64 -0.55 10.48 0.10
N GLN A 65 0.70 10.85 -0.20
CA GLN A 65 1.37 10.35 -1.40
C GLN A 65 1.74 8.87 -1.23
N GLN A 66 1.60 8.08 -2.29
CA GLN A 66 1.74 6.63 -2.24
C GLN A 66 2.38 6.11 -3.51
N VAL A 67 3.21 5.10 -3.37
CA VAL A 67 3.54 4.20 -4.48
C VAL A 67 3.29 2.78 -4.04
N ILE A 68 2.48 2.06 -4.81
CA ILE A 68 2.19 0.65 -4.60
C ILE A 68 2.38 -0.10 -5.92
N PHE A 69 2.74 -1.36 -5.80
CA PHE A 69 2.82 -2.25 -6.93
C PHE A 69 2.38 -3.66 -6.53
N ASP A 70 1.74 -4.32 -7.48
CA ASP A 70 1.26 -5.69 -7.41
C ASP A 70 1.97 -6.46 -8.52
N ARG A 71 2.83 -7.40 -8.10
CA ARG A 71 3.61 -8.21 -9.02
C ARG A 71 2.77 -9.27 -9.73
N LYS A 72 1.75 -9.82 -9.05
CA LYS A 72 0.91 -10.86 -9.63
C LYS A 72 0.08 -10.28 -10.78
N ASN A 73 -0.56 -9.14 -10.55
CA ASN A 73 -1.37 -8.47 -11.55
C ASN A 73 -0.57 -7.53 -12.47
N LYS A 74 0.76 -7.40 -12.24
CA LYS A 74 1.68 -6.51 -12.97
C LYS A 74 1.20 -5.05 -13.00
N VAL A 75 0.61 -4.60 -11.89
CA VAL A 75 0.11 -3.24 -11.72
C VAL A 75 1.12 -2.43 -10.91
N ALA A 76 1.44 -1.23 -11.36
CA ALA A 76 2.17 -0.25 -10.57
C ALA A 76 1.37 1.06 -10.57
N PHE A 77 1.09 1.59 -9.37
CA PHE A 77 0.28 2.78 -9.19
C PHE A 77 0.98 3.75 -8.25
N ALA A 78 1.12 5.00 -8.67
CA ALA A 78 1.59 6.08 -7.82
C ALA A 78 0.54 7.18 -7.75
N TYR A 79 0.26 7.62 -6.52
CA TYR A 79 -0.56 8.78 -6.23
C TYR A 79 0.33 9.85 -5.63
N VAL A 80 0.49 10.96 -6.34
CA VAL A 80 1.33 12.09 -5.92
C VAL A 80 0.44 13.33 -5.83
N THR A 81 0.59 14.09 -4.76
CA THR A 81 -0.25 15.27 -4.50
C THR A 81 0.57 16.36 -3.83
N ASN A 82 0.34 17.61 -4.24
CA ASN A 82 0.96 18.78 -3.62
C ASN A 82 0.15 19.30 -2.41
N GLY A 83 -1.07 18.79 -2.22
CA GLY A 83 -1.90 19.14 -1.06
C GLY A 83 -1.62 18.17 0.08
N LEU A 84 -0.87 18.62 1.09
CA LEU A 84 -0.60 17.84 2.29
C LEU A 84 -1.92 17.50 3.01
N LYS A 85 -2.08 16.24 3.39
CA LYS A 85 -3.23 15.71 4.11
C LYS A 85 -2.75 15.01 5.37
N ALA A 86 -3.48 15.17 6.47
CA ALA A 86 -3.28 14.39 7.68
C ALA A 86 -3.80 12.97 7.41
N GLY A 87 -2.89 12.06 7.07
CA GLY A 87 -3.23 10.68 6.75
C GLY A 87 -2.10 9.96 6.02
N VAL A 88 -2.16 8.64 6.10
CA VAL A 88 -1.25 7.71 5.46
C VAL A 88 -2.07 6.53 4.95
N PHE A 89 -1.73 6.02 3.76
CA PHE A 89 -2.29 4.81 3.17
C PHE A 89 -3.82 4.79 3.10
N ASP A 90 -4.48 3.87 3.80
CA ASP A 90 -5.93 3.64 3.79
C ASP A 90 -6.75 4.76 4.44
N ASN A 91 -6.15 5.52 5.36
CA ASN A 91 -6.73 6.75 5.90
C ASN A 91 -6.82 7.87 4.84
N CYS A 92 -6.18 7.71 3.68
CA CYS A 92 -6.22 8.68 2.60
C CYS A 92 -7.36 8.38 1.61
N ARG A 93 -8.55 8.94 1.88
CA ARG A 93 -9.77 8.75 1.06
C ARG A 93 -9.54 8.92 -0.44
N ASN A 94 -8.81 9.95 -0.87
CA ASN A 94 -8.58 10.21 -2.30
C ASN A 94 -7.68 9.15 -2.93
N TYR A 95 -6.64 8.73 -2.22
CA TYR A 95 -5.78 7.63 -2.68
C TYR A 95 -6.60 6.35 -2.83
N MET A 96 -7.38 5.97 -1.82
CA MET A 96 -8.18 4.74 -1.85
C MET A 96 -9.22 4.74 -2.97
N ARG A 97 -9.86 5.89 -3.25
CA ARG A 97 -10.79 6.02 -4.38
C ARG A 97 -10.10 5.83 -5.73
N MET A 98 -8.91 6.40 -5.90
CA MET A 98 -8.15 6.26 -7.14
C MET A 98 -7.62 4.83 -7.31
N GLN A 99 -7.11 4.23 -6.24
CA GLN A 99 -6.62 2.86 -6.25
C GLN A 99 -7.74 1.88 -6.62
N ARG A 100 -8.92 1.99 -6.01
CA ARG A 100 -10.11 1.19 -6.38
C ARG A 100 -10.48 1.37 -7.84
N ALA A 101 -10.59 2.61 -8.30
CA ALA A 101 -10.94 2.89 -9.70
C ALA A 101 -9.94 2.30 -10.70
N VAL A 102 -8.63 2.27 -10.38
CA VAL A 102 -7.60 1.63 -11.21
C VAL A 102 -7.82 0.12 -11.28
N TYR A 103 -8.06 -0.53 -10.14
CA TYR A 103 -8.28 -1.97 -10.10
C TYR A 103 -9.61 -2.35 -10.76
N ASP A 104 -10.68 -1.60 -10.53
CA ASP A 104 -11.99 -1.79 -11.16
C ASP A 104 -11.90 -1.68 -12.70
N ALA A 105 -11.16 -0.69 -13.22
CA ALA A 105 -10.96 -0.50 -14.66
C ALA A 105 -10.19 -1.66 -15.32
N LEU A 106 -9.41 -2.41 -14.54
CA LEU A 106 -8.68 -3.59 -14.99
C LEU A 106 -9.45 -4.90 -14.73
N GLY A 107 -10.64 -4.84 -14.11
CA GLY A 107 -11.38 -6.02 -13.69
C GLY A 107 -10.70 -6.80 -12.55
N LEU A 108 -9.93 -6.11 -11.72
CA LEU A 108 -9.14 -6.66 -10.61
C LEU A 108 -9.71 -6.24 -9.24
N GLN A 109 -9.22 -6.85 -8.17
CA GLN A 109 -9.67 -6.59 -6.78
C GLN A 109 -8.73 -5.65 -6.03
N SER A 110 -9.29 -4.75 -5.22
CA SER A 110 -8.57 -3.64 -4.57
C SER A 110 -7.86 -4.01 -3.25
N VAL A 111 -7.31 -3.04 -2.49
CA VAL A 111 -6.67 -3.34 -1.18
C VAL A 111 -7.73 -3.48 -0.08
N GLU A 112 -7.50 -4.40 0.84
CA GLU A 112 -8.07 -4.33 2.18
C GLU A 112 -7.21 -3.38 3.04
N GLY A 113 -7.84 -2.47 3.81
CA GLY A 113 -7.11 -1.52 4.67
C GLY A 113 -6.19 -2.25 5.66
N LEU A 114 -5.23 -1.53 6.25
CA LEU A 114 -4.39 -2.14 7.28
C LEU A 114 -5.29 -2.56 8.46
N PRO A 115 -5.11 -3.78 9.01
CA PRO A 115 -5.84 -4.20 10.19
C PRO A 115 -5.44 -3.29 11.36
N GLY A 116 -6.33 -2.36 11.72
CA GLY A 116 -6.10 -1.30 12.71
C GLY A 116 -6.56 0.10 12.28
N GLY A 117 -6.96 0.28 11.02
CA GLY A 117 -7.68 1.48 10.58
C GLY A 117 -9.15 1.45 11.01
N GLU A 118 -9.43 1.66 12.30
CA GLU A 118 -10.77 2.14 12.67
C GLU A 118 -11.03 3.41 11.86
N SER A 119 -12.15 3.42 11.15
CA SER A 119 -12.71 4.62 10.54
C SER A 119 -12.89 5.66 11.64
N SER A 120 -11.90 6.53 11.85
CA SER A 120 -12.01 7.73 12.67
C SER A 120 -12.83 8.78 11.92
N SER A 121 -14.09 8.42 11.65
CA SER A 121 -15.18 9.31 11.33
C SER A 121 -16.31 9.11 12.33
N ASN A 122 -15.98 8.96 13.61
CA ASN A 122 -16.91 9.19 14.70
C ASN A 122 -16.59 10.56 15.32
N PRO A 123 -17.29 11.64 14.93
CA PRO A 123 -17.01 13.00 15.41
C PRO A 123 -17.38 13.23 16.90
N SER A 124 -17.66 12.17 17.64
CA SER A 124 -18.11 12.18 19.04
C SER A 124 -16.99 12.00 20.07
N GLN A 125 -15.72 11.99 19.65
CA GLN A 125 -14.57 11.94 20.57
C GLN A 125 -13.51 12.99 20.21
N MET A 126 -13.82 14.27 20.47
CA MET A 126 -12.81 15.26 20.83
C MET A 126 -13.07 15.68 22.28
N PRO A 127 -12.10 15.57 23.20
CA PRO A 127 -12.22 16.24 24.49
C PRO A 127 -12.19 17.76 24.25
N GLN A 128 -13.06 18.48 24.95
CA GLN A 128 -12.95 19.93 25.10
C GLN A 128 -11.71 20.29 25.93
#